data_AF-A0A6A5DUW4-F1
#
_entry.id   AF-A0A6A5DUW4-F1
#
_cell.length_a   1.000
_cell.length_b   1.000
_cell.length_c   1.000
_cell.angle_alpha   90.00
_cell.angle_beta   90.00
_cell.angle_gamma   90.00
#
_symmetry.space_group_name_H-M   'P 1'
#
loop_
_entity.id
_entity.type
_entity.pdbx_description
1 polymer ?
#
loop_
_entity_poly.entity_id
_entity_poly.type
_entity_poly.pdbx_seq_one_letter_code
_entity_poly.pdbx_strand_id
1 'polypeptide(L)'
;MKISVSFTLLLLLGSVPASESVECQRTSPPDIYAALREMTASLVQLKADMRFLQSQGVFTAPVRGAYNFQWWVGAFGNNGWGSGSWLVKNADQLFMAYEQQAAGFMSSSKGMTLLLEVGDIVFIRLQANTAVFDDPGHHNTFSGHLLFPM
;
A
#
# COMPACT_ATOMS: atom_id res chain seq x y z
N MET A 1 29.41 -9.32 0.45
CA MET A 1 29.42 -10.65 -0.22
C MET A 1 28.24 -11.44 0.32
N LYS A 2 27.32 -11.86 -0.56
CA LYS A 2 26.04 -12.50 -0.26
C LYS A 2 26.25 -13.97 0.15
N ILE A 3 25.61 -14.41 1.23
CA ILE A 3 25.54 -15.83 1.58
C ILE A 3 24.28 -16.41 0.92
N SER A 4 24.53 -17.18 -0.15
CA SER A 4 23.58 -18.06 -0.80
C SER A 4 23.46 -19.32 0.07
N VAL A 5 22.36 -19.49 0.81
CA VAL A 5 22.07 -20.76 1.47
C VAL A 5 21.27 -21.61 0.49
N SER A 6 22.05 -22.53 -0.07
CA SER A 6 21.78 -23.39 -1.20
C SER A 6 20.58 -24.31 -1.00
N PHE A 7 19.91 -24.49 -2.12
CA PHE A 7 18.86 -25.40 -2.57
C PHE A 7 19.11 -26.91 -2.30
N THR A 8 19.68 -27.29 -1.16
CA THR A 8 20.05 -28.69 -0.85
C THR A 8 18.99 -29.49 -0.11
N LEU A 9 17.85 -28.90 0.27
CA LEU A 9 16.74 -29.62 0.91
C LEU A 9 15.65 -30.10 -0.08
N LEU A 10 16.02 -30.34 -1.35
CA LEU A 10 15.06 -30.79 -2.38
C LEU A 10 15.42 -32.15 -3.03
N LEU A 11 16.39 -32.90 -2.49
CA LEU A 11 16.87 -34.16 -3.13
C LEU A 11 16.93 -35.39 -2.21
N LEU A 12 16.22 -35.41 -1.08
CA LEU A 12 16.15 -36.60 -0.21
C LEU A 12 14.87 -37.46 -0.34
N LEU A 13 14.09 -37.28 -1.42
CA LEU A 13 12.94 -38.15 -1.74
C LEU A 13 13.19 -39.06 -2.95
N GLY A 14 14.43 -39.49 -3.14
CA GLY A 14 14.83 -40.40 -4.20
C GLY A 14 15.39 -41.73 -3.71
N SER A 15 14.51 -42.71 -3.49
CA SER A 15 14.70 -44.17 -3.67
C SER A 15 15.56 -45.01 -2.70
N VAL A 16 15.07 -46.25 -2.45
CA VAL A 16 15.75 -47.58 -2.20
C VAL A 16 15.01 -48.38 -1.08
N PRO A 17 14.83 -49.73 -1.14
CA PRO A 17 13.56 -50.40 -1.49
C PRO A 17 13.00 -51.29 -0.34
N ALA A 18 11.99 -52.10 -0.65
CA ALA A 18 11.17 -52.91 0.25
C ALA A 18 11.94 -53.82 1.23
N SER A 19 11.62 -53.72 2.52
CA SER A 19 11.74 -54.80 3.52
C SER A 19 10.59 -54.67 4.53
N GLU A 20 9.88 -55.77 4.74
CA GLU A 20 8.70 -55.88 5.61
C GLU A 20 8.98 -55.57 7.08
N SER A 21 7.88 -55.23 7.78
CA SER A 21 7.65 -55.25 9.23
C SER A 21 8.19 -54.07 10.06
N VAL A 22 7.31 -53.13 10.38
CA VAL A 22 6.60 -53.00 11.67
C VAL A 22 5.78 -51.72 11.55
N GLU A 23 4.46 -51.86 11.62
CA GLU A 23 3.52 -50.74 11.61
C GLU A 23 3.62 -49.96 12.92
N CYS A 24 4.60 -49.06 12.99
CA CYS A 24 4.53 -47.92 13.88
C CYS A 24 3.70 -46.87 13.15
N GLN A 25 2.45 -46.68 13.56
CA GLN A 25 1.59 -45.59 13.08
C GLN A 25 2.30 -44.25 13.30
N ARG A 26 3.02 -43.78 12.27
CA ARG A 26 3.36 -42.37 12.14
C ARG A 26 2.13 -41.68 11.58
N THR A 27 1.31 -41.16 12.47
CA THR A 27 0.44 -40.02 12.14
C THR A 27 1.38 -38.86 11.77
N SER A 28 1.80 -38.77 10.50
CA SER A 28 2.19 -37.46 9.97
C SER A 28 0.92 -36.60 10.10
N PRO A 29 0.93 -35.42 10.73
CA PRO A 29 -0.31 -34.68 10.88
C PRO A 29 -0.63 -34.06 9.51
N PRO A 30 -1.63 -34.55 8.74
CA PRO A 30 -2.10 -33.86 7.54
C PRO A 30 -2.50 -32.41 7.83
N ASP A 31 -2.75 -32.11 9.11
CA ASP A 31 -3.09 -30.80 9.66
C ASP A 31 -2.00 -29.73 9.47
N ILE A 32 -0.71 -30.06 9.57
CA ILE A 32 0.36 -29.03 9.47
C ILE A 32 0.42 -28.44 8.06
N TYR A 33 0.36 -29.29 7.03
CA TYR A 33 0.37 -28.82 5.64
C TYR A 33 -0.94 -28.12 5.26
N ALA A 34 -2.06 -28.58 5.81
CA ALA A 34 -3.36 -27.90 5.65
C ALA A 34 -3.33 -26.51 6.27
N ALA A 35 -2.89 -26.39 7.53
CA ALA A 35 -2.73 -25.12 8.23
C ALA A 35 -1.77 -24.17 7.50
N LEU A 36 -0.63 -24.67 6.99
CA LEU A 36 0.28 -23.87 6.17
C LEU A 36 -0.40 -23.36 4.89
N ARG A 37 -1.21 -24.20 4.23
CA ARG A 37 -1.95 -23.79 3.02
C ARG A 37 -3.00 -22.74 3.33
N GLU A 38 -3.72 -22.86 4.44
CA GLU A 38 -4.69 -21.83 4.86
C GLU A 38 -4.02 -20.51 5.22
N MET A 39 -2.89 -20.56 5.94
CA MET A 39 -2.13 -19.35 6.29
C MET A 39 -1.54 -18.68 5.04
N THR A 40 -1.08 -19.47 4.08
CA THR A 40 -0.60 -18.96 2.78
C THR A 40 -1.74 -18.32 1.99
N ALA A 41 -2.92 -18.95 1.94
CA ALA A 41 -4.09 -18.39 1.29
C ALA A 41 -4.52 -17.06 1.93
N SER A 42 -4.51 -17.00 3.26
CA SER A 42 -4.83 -15.78 4.02
C SER A 42 -3.85 -14.64 3.73
N LEU A 43 -2.55 -14.92 3.66
CA LEU A 43 -1.52 -13.92 3.31
C LEU A 43 -1.67 -13.41 1.88
N VAL A 44 -2.00 -14.31 0.94
CA VAL A 44 -2.27 -13.93 -0.45
C VAL A 44 -3.49 -13.03 -0.54
N GLN A 45 -4.55 -13.37 0.19
CA GLN A 45 -5.77 -12.56 0.24
C GLN A 45 -5.49 -11.18 0.86
N LEU A 46 -4.81 -11.12 2.00
CA LEU A 46 -4.42 -9.86 2.65
C LEU A 46 -3.60 -8.96 1.70
N LYS A 47 -2.69 -9.56 0.92
CA LYS A 47 -1.89 -8.83 -0.07
C LYS A 47 -2.74 -8.31 -1.23
N ALA A 48 -3.75 -9.06 -1.66
CA ALA A 48 -4.68 -8.63 -2.70
C ALA A 48 -5.56 -7.47 -2.20
N ASP A 49 -6.08 -7.57 -0.98
CA ASP A 49 -6.89 -6.54 -0.35
C ASP A 49 -6.09 -5.24 -0.14
N MET A 50 -4.82 -5.34 0.30
CA MET A 50 -3.93 -4.19 0.37
C MET A 50 -3.70 -3.52 -0.99
N ARG A 51 -3.50 -4.32 -2.05
CA ARG A 51 -3.35 -3.78 -3.42
C ARG A 51 -4.62 -3.08 -3.89
N PHE A 52 -5.79 -3.60 -3.52
CA PHE A 52 -7.06 -2.98 -3.84
C PHE A 52 -7.23 -1.63 -3.12
N LEU A 53 -6.93 -1.54 -1.82
CA LEU A 53 -6.95 -0.27 -1.08
C LEU A 53 -5.96 0.75 -1.65
N GLN A 54 -4.77 0.30 -2.06
CA GLN A 54 -3.80 1.14 -2.77
C GLN A 54 -4.36 1.66 -4.10
N SER A 55 -5.13 0.85 -4.84
CA SER A 55 -5.79 1.29 -6.08
C SER A 55 -6.90 2.32 -5.84
N GLN A 56 -7.46 2.38 -4.63
CA GLN A 56 -8.43 3.42 -4.24
C GLN A 56 -7.77 4.74 -3.82
N GLY A 57 -6.43 4.85 -3.87
CA GLY A 57 -5.70 6.04 -3.46
C GLY A 57 -5.62 6.21 -1.95
N VAL A 58 -5.77 5.12 -1.20
CA VAL A 58 -5.76 5.11 0.27
C VAL A 58 -4.46 4.49 0.78
N PHE A 59 -3.75 5.22 1.63
CA PHE A 59 -2.59 4.74 2.36
C PHE A 59 -2.99 4.30 3.75
N THR A 60 -2.52 3.13 4.20
CA THR A 60 -2.68 2.67 5.58
C THR A 60 -1.30 2.43 6.17
N ALA A 61 -1.01 3.03 7.32
CA ALA A 61 0.28 2.92 7.97
C ALA A 61 0.54 1.47 8.45
N PRO A 62 1.54 0.76 7.89
CA PRO A 62 1.82 -0.62 8.27
C PRO A 62 2.61 -0.72 9.57
N VAL A 63 3.35 0.34 9.93
CA VAL A 63 4.16 0.46 11.15
C VAL A 63 3.95 1.85 11.72
N ARG A 64 4.21 2.00 13.02
CA ARG A 64 4.25 3.31 13.65
C ARG A 64 5.50 4.07 13.22
N GLY A 65 5.37 5.35 12.93
CA GLY A 65 6.52 6.15 12.52
C GLY A 65 6.17 7.53 11.96
N ALA A 66 7.21 8.29 11.63
CA ALA A 66 7.09 9.57 10.95
C ALA A 66 7.06 9.35 9.43
N TYR A 67 6.01 9.81 8.76
CA TYR A 67 5.80 9.67 7.32
C TYR A 67 5.75 11.02 6.64
N ASN A 68 6.44 11.19 5.52
CA ASN A 68 6.33 12.39 4.69
C ASN A 68 5.40 12.14 3.50
N PHE A 69 4.41 13.00 3.33
CA PHE A 69 3.45 12.99 2.23
C PHE A 69 3.60 14.24 1.38
N GLN A 70 3.49 14.06 0.06
CA GLN A 70 3.51 15.15 -0.92
C GLN A 70 2.48 14.87 -2.01
N TRP A 71 1.77 15.90 -2.43
CA TRP A 71 0.77 15.78 -3.49
C TRP A 71 0.73 17.04 -4.37
N TRP A 72 0.31 16.82 -5.61
CA TRP A 72 0.11 17.83 -6.65
C TRP A 72 -1.25 17.60 -7.28
N VAL A 73 -2.02 18.68 -7.42
CA VAL A 73 -3.29 18.69 -8.16
C VAL A 73 -3.29 19.83 -9.15
N GLY A 74 -3.73 19.54 -10.38
CA GLY A 74 -3.80 20.51 -11.47
C GLY A 74 -5.20 20.60 -12.08
N ALA A 75 -5.54 21.77 -12.62
CA ALA A 75 -6.77 21.99 -13.37
C ALA A 75 -6.59 23.08 -14.43
N PHE A 76 -7.64 23.36 -15.21
CA PHE A 76 -7.72 24.58 -16.00
C PHE A 76 -8.63 25.59 -15.30
N GLY A 77 -8.15 26.83 -15.17
CA GLY A 77 -8.92 27.93 -14.61
C GLY A 77 -10.07 28.33 -15.53
N ASN A 78 -11.23 28.65 -14.93
CA ASN A 78 -12.42 29.08 -15.67
C ASN A 78 -13.19 30.26 -15.02
N ASN A 79 -12.54 31.01 -14.11
CA ASN A 79 -13.16 32.05 -13.26
C ASN A 79 -14.26 31.57 -12.27
N GLY A 80 -14.66 30.30 -12.28
CA GLY A 80 -15.77 29.76 -11.48
C GLY A 80 -15.37 28.70 -10.44
N TRP A 81 -14.22 28.04 -10.62
CA TRP A 81 -13.68 27.04 -9.68
C TRP A 81 -12.15 27.10 -9.61
N GLY A 82 -11.61 26.60 -8.50
CA GLY A 82 -10.17 26.43 -8.30
C GLY A 82 -9.70 24.98 -8.52
N SER A 83 -8.43 24.73 -8.21
CA SER A 83 -7.88 23.39 -8.04
C SER A 83 -7.48 23.27 -6.57
N GLY A 84 -8.07 22.32 -5.84
CA GLY A 84 -7.81 22.22 -4.42
C GLY A 84 -8.07 20.84 -3.84
N SER A 85 -7.22 20.43 -2.92
CA SER A 85 -7.32 19.11 -2.31
C SER A 85 -6.85 19.13 -0.86
N TRP A 86 -7.44 18.24 -0.07
CA TRP A 86 -7.11 18.02 1.33
C TRP A 86 -6.31 16.74 1.50
N LEU A 87 -5.26 16.81 2.31
CA LEU A 87 -4.70 15.63 2.96
C LEU A 87 -5.58 15.28 4.16
N VAL A 88 -6.18 14.09 4.11
CA VAL A 88 -7.08 13.58 5.14
C VAL A 88 -6.37 12.47 5.92
N LYS A 89 -6.42 12.52 7.24
CA LYS A 89 -6.01 11.42 8.13
C LYS A 89 -7.26 10.89 8.83
N ASN A 90 -7.57 9.62 8.62
CA ASN A 90 -8.78 8.96 9.11
C ASN A 90 -10.04 9.71 8.65
N ALA A 91 -10.62 10.56 9.50
CA ALA A 91 -11.76 11.40 9.18
C ALA A 91 -11.41 12.90 9.09
N ASP A 92 -10.21 13.30 9.51
CA ASP A 92 -9.85 14.70 9.74
C ASP A 92 -9.14 15.30 8.52
N GLN A 93 -9.66 16.43 8.04
CA GLN A 93 -9.01 17.25 7.02
C GLN A 93 -7.87 18.05 7.66
N LEU A 94 -6.62 17.71 7.34
CA LEU A 94 -5.46 18.30 8.01
C LEU A 94 -4.93 19.52 7.25
N PHE A 95 -4.59 19.33 5.97
CA PHE A 95 -3.88 20.35 5.20
C PHE A 95 -4.45 20.47 3.78
N MET A 96 -4.70 21.70 3.35
CA MET A 96 -5.20 22.01 2.01
C MET A 96 -4.05 22.48 1.11
N ALA A 97 -4.00 21.97 -0.12
CA ALA A 97 -3.38 22.66 -1.26
C ALA A 97 -4.52 23.29 -2.07
N TYR A 98 -4.44 24.58 -2.39
CA TYR A 98 -5.48 25.27 -3.14
C TYR A 98 -4.88 26.39 -3.97
N GLU A 99 -5.41 26.54 -5.17
CA GLU A 99 -5.12 27.65 -6.05
C GLU A 99 -6.38 28.00 -6.85
N GLN A 100 -6.47 29.22 -7.36
CA GLN A 100 -7.52 29.69 -8.26
C GLN A 100 -6.95 30.77 -9.17
N GLN A 101 -7.15 30.60 -10.47
CA GLN A 101 -6.81 31.59 -11.47
C GLN A 101 -7.91 31.72 -12.53
N ALA A 102 -7.91 32.86 -13.21
CA ALA A 102 -8.95 33.22 -14.16
C ALA A 102 -8.97 32.35 -15.43
N ALA A 103 -7.78 31.98 -15.91
CA ALA A 103 -7.58 31.24 -17.15
C ALA A 103 -6.21 30.54 -17.12
N GLY A 104 -5.98 29.60 -18.03
CA GLY A 104 -4.72 28.85 -18.14
C GLY A 104 -4.67 27.63 -17.22
N PHE A 105 -3.59 26.86 -17.34
CA PHE A 105 -3.34 25.72 -16.46
C PHE A 105 -2.84 26.21 -15.10
N MET A 106 -3.38 25.58 -14.07
CA MET A 106 -3.23 25.97 -12.68
C MET A 106 -2.84 24.73 -11.88
N SER A 107 -1.97 24.87 -10.89
CA SER A 107 -1.50 23.74 -10.10
C SER A 107 -1.24 24.14 -8.67
N SER A 108 -1.68 23.31 -7.73
CA SER A 108 -1.38 23.46 -6.31
C SER A 108 -0.67 22.22 -5.78
N SER A 109 0.26 22.42 -4.85
CA SER A 109 1.00 21.33 -4.22
C SER A 109 1.32 21.65 -2.78
N LYS A 110 1.54 20.59 -1.99
CA LYS A 110 1.95 20.72 -0.59
C LYS A 110 2.66 19.46 -0.12
N GLY A 111 3.45 19.61 0.94
CA GLY A 111 4.13 18.51 1.62
C GLY A 111 3.97 18.61 3.13
N MET A 112 3.90 17.46 3.82
CA MET A 112 3.77 17.38 5.27
C MET A 112 4.34 16.09 5.85
N THR A 113 4.99 16.20 7.00
CA THR A 113 5.36 15.03 7.82
C THR A 113 4.33 14.79 8.92
N LEU A 114 3.81 13.58 9.03
CA LEU A 114 2.84 13.15 10.03
C LEU A 114 3.39 11.98 10.85
N LEU A 115 3.16 12.00 12.16
CA LEU A 115 3.31 10.81 12.99
C LEU A 115 2.04 9.96 12.84
N LEU A 116 2.23 8.71 12.42
CA LEU A 116 1.15 7.74 12.21
C LEU A 116 1.31 6.55 13.16
N GLU A 117 0.18 6.10 13.68
CA GLU A 117 0.04 4.83 14.39
C GLU A 117 -0.30 3.71 13.39
N VAL A 118 -0.07 2.45 13.78
CA VAL A 118 -0.40 1.29 12.92
C VAL A 118 -1.90 1.31 12.61
N GLY A 119 -2.25 1.24 11.33
CA GLY A 119 -3.63 1.26 10.86
C GLY A 119 -4.21 2.65 10.60
N ASP A 120 -3.49 3.74 10.92
CA ASP A 120 -3.91 5.09 10.50
C ASP A 120 -4.06 5.16 8.97
N ILE A 121 -5.13 5.79 8.50
CA ILE A 121 -5.49 5.91 7.09
C ILE A 121 -5.18 7.32 6.61
N VAL A 122 -4.53 7.47 5.46
CA VAL A 122 -4.21 8.76 4.83
C VAL A 122 -4.59 8.74 3.35
N PHE A 123 -5.27 9.78 2.87
CA PHE A 123 -5.66 9.88 1.46
C PHE A 123 -5.88 11.34 1.05
N ILE A 124 -5.99 11.57 -0.26
CA ILE A 124 -6.32 12.88 -0.83
C ILE A 124 -7.83 12.97 -1.10
N ARG A 125 -8.45 14.07 -0.67
CA ARG A 125 -9.85 14.38 -0.96
C ARG A 125 -9.95 15.69 -1.74
N LEU A 126 -10.65 15.67 -2.87
CA LEU A 126 -10.97 16.87 -3.63
C LEU A 126 -11.78 17.87 -2.79
N GLN A 127 -11.44 19.16 -2.86
CA GLN A 127 -12.17 20.22 -2.15
C GLN A 127 -13.49 20.53 -2.88
N ALA A 128 -14.54 20.87 -2.13
CA ALA A 128 -15.86 21.14 -2.70
C ALA A 128 -15.85 22.39 -3.60
N ASN A 129 -16.34 22.27 -4.84
CA ASN A 129 -16.30 23.31 -5.87
C ASN A 129 -14.89 23.57 -6.45
N THR A 130 -14.04 22.54 -6.47
CA THR A 130 -12.80 22.53 -7.27
C THR A 130 -12.83 21.46 -8.35
N ALA A 131 -11.92 21.59 -9.31
CA ALA A 131 -11.73 20.64 -10.39
C ALA A 131 -10.33 20.02 -10.34
N VAL A 132 -10.21 18.86 -10.98
CA VAL A 132 -8.94 18.20 -11.29
C VAL A 132 -8.96 17.86 -12.78
N PHE A 133 -7.86 18.10 -13.46
CA PHE A 133 -7.65 17.75 -14.85
C PHE A 133 -6.57 16.69 -14.95
N ASP A 134 -6.77 15.70 -15.83
CA ASP A 134 -5.72 14.77 -16.20
C ASP A 134 -5.79 14.42 -17.68
N ASP A 135 -4.64 14.06 -18.23
CA ASP A 135 -4.45 13.64 -19.62
C ASP A 135 -3.26 12.65 -19.67
N PRO A 136 -2.79 12.18 -20.85
CA PRO A 136 -1.61 11.30 -20.93
C PRO A 136 -0.32 11.85 -20.29
N GLY A 137 -0.28 13.13 -19.90
CA GLY A 137 0.80 13.77 -19.17
C GLY A 137 0.79 13.54 -17.65
N HIS A 138 -0.26 12.93 -17.08
CA HIS A 138 -0.33 12.54 -15.66
C HIS A 138 -0.04 13.70 -14.68
N HIS A 139 -0.91 14.70 -14.67
CA HIS A 139 -0.68 15.97 -13.96
C HIS A 139 -0.80 15.87 -12.43
N ASN A 140 -1.47 14.83 -11.93
CA ASN A 140 -1.80 14.69 -10.52
C ASN A 140 -1.01 13.56 -9.89
N THR A 141 -0.42 13.83 -8.73
CA THR A 141 0.39 12.83 -8.03
C THR A 141 0.13 12.87 -6.54
N PHE A 142 0.22 11.70 -5.90
CA PHE A 142 0.21 11.55 -4.45
C PHE A 142 1.29 10.54 -4.07
N SER A 143 2.18 10.94 -3.17
CA SER A 143 3.29 10.11 -2.72
C SER A 143 3.45 10.22 -1.21
N GLY A 144 3.88 9.11 -0.60
CA GLY A 144 4.14 9.02 0.82
C GLY A 144 5.24 8.01 1.11
N HIS A 145 6.10 8.30 2.09
CA HIS A 145 7.13 7.35 2.53
C HIS A 145 7.44 7.49 4.03
N LEU A 146 7.86 6.38 4.63
CA LEU A 146 8.35 6.33 6.01
C LEU A 146 9.73 7.00 6.08
N LEU A 147 9.90 7.91 7.04
CA LEU A 147 11.19 8.51 7.40
C LEU A 147 11.88 7.69 8.49
N PHE A 148 11.20 7.52 9.63
CA PHE A 148 11.75 6.83 10.80
C PHE A 148 10.67 6.00 11.50
N PRO A 149 10.91 4.70 11.76
CA PRO A 149 10.06 3.90 12.63
C PRO A 149 10.19 4.36 14.08
N MET A 150 9.14 4.17 14.89
CA MET A 150 9.03 4.63 16.29
C MET A 150 8.53 3.53 17.22
#